data_AF-A0A1H0TGX8-F1
#
_entry.id   AF-A0A1H0TGX8-F1
#
_cell.length_a   1.000
_cell.length_b   1.000
_cell.length_c   1.000
_cell.angle_alpha   90.00
_cell.angle_beta   90.00
_cell.angle_gamma   90.00
#
_symmetry.space_group_name_H-M   'P 1'
#
loop_
_entity.id
_entity.type
_entity.pdbx_description
1 polymer ?
#
loop_
_entity_poly.entity_id
_entity_poly.type
_entity_poly.pdbx_seq_one_letter_code
_entity_poly.pdbx_strand_id
1 'polypeptide(L)'
;MKFRPALACVVSALALAGCASSTVAPTDPSKLANVSDGNCATFAQKGLLNAAVPSQPADPLALANRTAHRAANTGPNSAAESEAGGDGEAESDATSLPLLAELPLFSAFASPAGPTASPTGWQPWKVNRNKTPTRYSLTEVDQRTVLHAEADGSASGLYVPLEQRDPGMLRWMWKTRDVIRVADNAVSHREDAPLRIFVAFDGDRSTLSLKDQLMYEMARITTGREMPYATLMYIWGGKRPVGSVLNNPHTDRVRMIIVDSGTRHTNEWRCHERDLRADYRKAFGADPGKILAVGLMTDTDNTKSRAEAWYGDIALD
;
A
#
# COMPACT_ATOMS: atom_id res chain seq x y z
N MET A 1 77.58 0.24 -17.95
CA MET A 1 76.59 0.82 -18.87
C MET A 1 75.21 0.36 -18.37
N LYS A 2 74.49 1.04 -17.47
CA LYS A 2 73.73 2.30 -17.60
C LYS A 2 72.96 2.42 -18.92
N PHE A 3 71.68 2.02 -18.91
CA PHE A 3 70.61 2.67 -19.67
C PHE A 3 69.25 2.48 -18.94
N ARG A 4 68.74 3.58 -18.38
CA ARG A 4 67.33 3.93 -18.16
C ARG A 4 67.04 5.11 -19.14
N PRO A 5 65.82 5.68 -19.19
CA PRO A 5 64.54 5.14 -19.66
C PRO A 5 63.88 6.11 -20.67
N ALA A 6 62.72 5.76 -21.26
CA ALA A 6 61.72 6.74 -21.69
C ALA A 6 60.36 6.06 -21.86
N LEU A 7 59.58 5.99 -20.79
CA LEU A 7 58.14 5.75 -20.88
C LEU A 7 57.48 7.12 -20.72
N ALA A 8 56.93 7.65 -21.81
CA ALA A 8 56.18 8.89 -21.80
C ALA A 8 54.81 8.64 -21.15
N CYS A 9 54.55 9.33 -20.04
CA CYS A 9 53.21 9.50 -19.47
C CYS A 9 52.38 10.38 -20.42
N VAL A 10 51.31 9.83 -20.99
CA VAL A 10 50.20 10.63 -21.51
C VAL A 10 49.20 10.78 -20.38
N VAL A 11 49.20 11.94 -19.73
CA VAL A 11 48.18 12.36 -18.78
C VAL A 11 47.03 12.93 -19.61
N SER A 12 46.01 12.13 -19.89
CA SER A 12 44.73 12.64 -20.39
C SER A 12 43.95 13.22 -19.23
N ALA A 13 43.92 14.55 -19.14
CA ALA A 13 43.04 15.29 -18.27
C ALA A 13 41.60 15.22 -18.81
N LEU A 14 40.78 14.29 -18.30
CA LEU A 14 39.33 14.41 -18.41
C LEU A 14 38.83 15.33 -17.30
N ALA A 15 38.28 16.47 -17.71
CA ALA A 15 37.58 17.41 -16.85
C ALA A 15 36.41 16.70 -16.13
N LEU A 16 36.49 16.66 -14.80
CA LEU A 16 35.37 16.34 -13.92
C LEU A 16 34.37 17.50 -14.00
N ALA A 17 33.31 17.34 -14.80
CA ALA A 17 32.12 18.16 -14.68
C ALA A 17 31.43 17.81 -13.35
N GLY A 18 31.48 18.72 -12.39
CA GLY A 18 30.82 18.59 -11.11
C GLY A 18 29.31 18.52 -11.28
N CYS A 19 28.71 17.40 -10.87
CA CYS A 19 27.27 17.32 -10.65
C CYS A 19 26.92 18.26 -9.49
N ALA A 20 26.24 19.36 -9.82
CA ALA A 20 25.64 20.25 -8.83
C ALA A 20 24.72 19.43 -7.91
N SER A 21 25.05 19.40 -6.62
CA SER A 21 24.14 18.90 -5.59
C SER A 21 22.97 19.86 -5.50
N SER A 22 21.81 19.45 -5.98
CA SER A 22 20.55 20.16 -5.75
C SER A 22 20.24 20.12 -4.26
N THR A 23 20.56 21.19 -3.54
CA THR A 23 20.09 21.40 -2.17
C THR A 23 18.58 21.54 -2.20
N VAL A 24 17.87 20.50 -1.76
CA VAL A 24 16.44 20.59 -1.47
C VAL A 24 16.27 21.64 -0.37
N ALA A 25 15.58 22.73 -0.68
CA ALA A 25 15.28 23.76 0.30
C ALA A 25 14.50 23.15 1.48
N PRO A 26 14.80 23.53 2.74
CA PRO A 26 14.05 23.05 3.89
C PRO A 26 12.61 23.56 3.79
N THR A 27 11.67 22.64 3.58
CA THR A 27 10.24 22.97 3.58
C THR A 27 9.80 23.26 5.01
N ASP A 28 9.12 24.39 5.18
CA ASP A 28 8.50 24.83 6.42
C ASP A 28 7.54 23.74 6.98
N PRO A 29 7.81 23.18 8.17
CA PRO A 29 6.96 22.16 8.78
C PRO A 29 5.55 22.67 9.11
N SER A 30 5.31 23.98 9.15
CA SER A 30 3.96 24.53 9.38
C SER A 30 3.05 24.49 8.14
N LYS A 31 3.57 24.08 6.97
CA LYS A 31 2.78 23.82 5.75
C LYS A 31 2.44 22.34 5.57
N LEU A 32 2.77 21.49 6.54
CA LEU A 32 2.24 20.14 6.60
C LEU A 32 0.73 20.27 6.83
N ALA A 33 -0.08 19.83 5.86
CA ALA A 33 -1.48 19.50 6.13
C ALA A 33 -1.49 18.63 7.40
N ASN A 34 -2.21 19.11 8.41
CA ASN A 34 -2.13 18.68 9.80
C ASN A 34 -1.83 17.18 9.89
N VAL A 35 -0.58 16.84 10.23
CA VAL A 35 -0.36 15.64 11.04
C VAL A 35 -1.18 15.95 12.27
N SER A 36 -2.34 15.31 12.43
CA SER A 36 -3.05 15.41 13.69
C SER A 36 -2.00 15.17 14.77
N ASP A 37 -2.03 15.95 15.84
CA ASP A 37 -1.17 15.88 17.01
C ASP A 37 -1.17 14.48 17.69
N GLY A 38 -1.83 13.51 17.06
CA GLY A 38 -2.17 12.17 17.49
C GLY A 38 -3.40 12.17 18.36
N ASN A 39 -4.03 13.32 18.55
CA ASN A 39 -5.21 13.44 19.38
C ASN A 39 -6.42 12.89 18.62
N CYS A 40 -6.90 11.74 19.07
CA CYS A 40 -8.00 11.02 18.44
C CYS A 40 -9.39 11.60 18.74
N ALA A 41 -9.49 12.70 19.50
CA ALA A 41 -10.76 13.35 19.84
C ALA A 41 -11.59 13.76 18.61
N THR A 42 -10.94 14.22 17.53
CA THR A 42 -11.59 14.66 16.28
C THR A 42 -11.96 13.50 15.35
N PHE A 43 -11.27 12.37 15.46
CA PHE A 43 -11.50 11.21 14.58
C PHE A 43 -12.84 10.52 14.89
N ALA A 44 -13.19 10.38 16.18
CA ALA A 44 -14.43 9.74 16.62
C ALA A 44 -15.69 10.49 16.11
N GLN A 45 -15.66 11.82 16.09
CA GLN A 45 -16.82 12.61 15.65
C GLN A 45 -17.09 12.53 14.14
N LYS A 46 -16.06 12.38 13.30
CA LYS A 46 -16.20 12.38 11.84
C LYS A 46 -16.33 10.98 11.23
N GLY A 47 -15.63 9.98 11.79
CA GLY A 47 -15.77 8.58 11.35
C GLY A 47 -17.19 8.04 11.53
N LEU A 48 -17.90 8.48 12.57
CA LEU A 48 -19.30 8.15 12.82
C LEU A 48 -20.28 8.80 11.82
N LEU A 49 -19.93 9.94 11.22
CA LEU A 49 -20.83 10.65 10.28
C LEU A 49 -20.85 10.00 8.90
N ASN A 50 -19.71 9.47 8.43
CA ASN A 50 -19.66 8.76 7.14
C ASN A 50 -20.34 7.38 7.24
N ALA A 51 -20.22 6.69 8.38
CA ALA A 51 -20.93 5.43 8.63
C ALA A 51 -22.46 5.58 8.79
N ALA A 52 -22.95 6.82 8.96
CA ALA A 52 -24.37 7.11 9.19
C ALA A 52 -25.16 7.44 7.91
N VAL A 53 -24.54 7.41 6.72
CA VAL A 53 -25.29 7.50 5.45
C VAL A 53 -25.81 6.10 5.12
N PRO A 54 -27.13 5.84 5.19
CA PRO A 54 -27.65 4.55 4.77
C PRO A 54 -27.49 4.44 3.26
N SER A 55 -26.66 3.52 2.78
CA SER A 55 -26.78 3.04 1.41
C SER A 55 -28.20 2.49 1.26
N GLN A 56 -29.04 3.16 0.45
CA GLN A 56 -30.39 2.69 0.17
C GLN A 56 -30.32 1.22 -0.28
N PRO A 57 -31.17 0.33 0.27
CA PRO A 57 -31.19 -1.06 -0.19
C PRO A 57 -31.54 -1.09 -1.68
N ALA A 58 -30.66 -1.67 -2.48
CA ALA A 58 -30.88 -1.84 -3.90
C ALA A 58 -32.18 -2.64 -4.12
N ASP A 59 -33.11 -2.06 -4.90
CA ASP A 59 -34.35 -2.70 -5.29
C ASP A 59 -34.05 -4.06 -5.99
N PRO A 60 -34.50 -5.20 -5.43
CA PRO A 60 -34.28 -6.52 -6.01
C PRO A 60 -34.77 -6.64 -7.46
N LEU A 61 -35.78 -5.87 -7.86
CA LEU A 61 -36.31 -5.85 -9.22
C LEU A 61 -35.37 -5.14 -10.21
N ALA A 62 -34.63 -4.13 -9.75
CA ALA A 62 -33.62 -3.45 -10.56
C ALA A 62 -32.37 -4.31 -10.79
N LEU A 63 -32.12 -5.30 -9.94
CA LEU A 63 -31.06 -6.29 -10.13
C LEU A 63 -31.48 -7.38 -11.12
N ALA A 64 -32.73 -7.88 -11.02
CA ALA A 64 -33.27 -8.91 -11.91
C ALA A 64 -33.41 -8.44 -13.37
N ASN A 65 -33.78 -7.17 -13.60
CA ASN A 65 -33.90 -6.63 -14.95
C ASN A 65 -32.55 -6.43 -15.66
N ARG A 66 -31.45 -6.28 -14.91
CA ARG A 66 -30.09 -6.17 -15.48
C ARG A 66 -29.53 -7.53 -15.92
N THR A 67 -29.91 -8.61 -15.25
CA THR A 67 -29.54 -9.98 -15.65
C THR A 67 -30.32 -10.46 -16.88
N ALA A 68 -31.59 -10.08 -17.02
CA ALA A 68 -32.41 -10.46 -18.17
C ALA A 68 -31.95 -9.83 -19.49
N HIS A 69 -31.50 -8.56 -19.48
CA HIS A 69 -30.98 -7.90 -20.69
C HIS A 69 -29.62 -8.44 -21.17
N ARG A 70 -28.84 -9.09 -20.28
CA ARG A 70 -27.54 -9.67 -20.65
C ARG A 70 -27.68 -11.05 -21.31
N ALA A 71 -28.77 -11.77 -21.03
CA ALA A 71 -29.03 -13.11 -21.57
C ALA A 71 -29.68 -13.12 -22.97
N ALA A 72 -30.20 -11.98 -23.45
CA ALA A 72 -30.94 -11.90 -24.71
C ALA A 72 -30.07 -11.59 -25.96
N ASN A 73 -28.75 -11.39 -25.81
CA ASN A 73 -27.88 -10.91 -26.90
C ASN A 73 -26.92 -11.95 -27.51
N THR A 74 -27.17 -13.25 -27.30
CA THR A 74 -26.49 -14.34 -28.02
C THR A 74 -27.48 -15.06 -28.93
N GLY A 75 -27.55 -14.64 -30.19
CA GLY A 75 -28.32 -15.30 -31.25
C GLY A 75 -27.59 -16.53 -31.83
N PRO A 76 -28.30 -17.49 -32.46
CA PRO A 76 -27.72 -18.76 -32.91
C PRO A 76 -27.35 -18.77 -34.41
N ASN A 77 -26.16 -19.30 -34.72
CA ASN A 77 -25.73 -19.88 -36.01
C ASN A 77 -24.36 -20.53 -35.76
N SER A 78 -23.95 -21.69 -36.27
CA SER A 78 -24.49 -22.71 -37.17
C SER A 78 -23.59 -23.96 -37.02
N ALA A 79 -24.10 -25.14 -37.34
CA ALA A 79 -23.44 -26.44 -37.23
C ALA A 79 -22.16 -26.61 -38.07
N ALA A 80 -21.20 -27.40 -37.57
CA ALA A 80 -20.40 -28.37 -38.33
C ALA A 80 -19.62 -29.30 -37.37
N GLU A 81 -19.66 -30.60 -37.66
CA GLU A 81 -18.99 -31.70 -36.94
C GLU A 81 -17.47 -31.70 -37.17
N SER A 82 -16.68 -32.10 -36.17
CA SER A 82 -15.59 -33.09 -36.31
C SER A 82 -14.91 -33.37 -34.97
N GLU A 83 -14.60 -34.64 -34.76
CA GLU A 83 -13.96 -35.21 -33.59
C GLU A 83 -12.48 -34.82 -33.48
N ALA A 84 -11.99 -34.60 -32.25
CA ALA A 84 -10.67 -35.05 -31.77
C ALA A 84 -10.54 -34.73 -30.28
N GLY A 85 -9.99 -35.69 -29.51
CA GLY A 85 -9.80 -35.59 -28.07
C GLY A 85 -8.85 -34.46 -27.64
N GLY A 86 -9.08 -33.98 -26.41
CA GLY A 86 -8.22 -33.04 -25.72
C GLY A 86 -8.58 -33.03 -24.25
N ASP A 87 -7.61 -33.38 -23.42
CA ASP A 87 -7.72 -33.47 -21.98
C ASP A 87 -8.22 -32.15 -21.40
N GLY A 88 -9.36 -32.21 -20.71
CA GLY A 88 -9.99 -31.06 -20.07
C GLY A 88 -9.20 -30.60 -18.86
N GLU A 89 -8.20 -29.76 -19.07
CA GLU A 89 -7.75 -28.82 -18.03
C GLU A 89 -8.87 -27.78 -17.87
N ALA A 90 -9.60 -27.89 -16.76
CA ALA A 90 -10.55 -26.88 -16.34
C ALA A 90 -9.80 -25.55 -16.16
N GLU A 91 -9.94 -24.64 -17.12
CA GLU A 91 -9.60 -23.23 -16.95
C GLU A 91 -10.36 -22.73 -15.71
N SER A 92 -9.60 -22.51 -14.64
CA SER A 92 -10.10 -21.86 -13.44
C SER A 92 -10.51 -20.45 -13.82
N ASP A 93 -11.81 -20.23 -13.97
CA ASP A 93 -12.40 -18.91 -14.08
C ASP A 93 -11.87 -18.04 -12.94
N ALA A 94 -11.05 -17.06 -13.28
CA ALA A 94 -10.43 -16.15 -12.33
C ALA A 94 -11.54 -15.22 -11.82
N THR A 95 -12.25 -15.64 -10.78
CA THR A 95 -13.26 -14.84 -10.11
C THR A 95 -12.66 -13.50 -9.71
N SER A 96 -12.95 -12.45 -10.48
CA SER A 96 -12.52 -11.08 -10.21
C SER A 96 -13.06 -10.67 -8.83
N LEU A 97 -12.17 -10.33 -7.90
CA LEU A 97 -12.57 -9.90 -6.57
C LEU A 97 -13.51 -8.67 -6.67
N PRO A 98 -14.58 -8.61 -5.87
CA PRO A 98 -15.50 -7.47 -5.92
C PRO A 98 -14.76 -6.20 -5.49
N LEU A 99 -14.88 -5.15 -6.31
CA LEU A 99 -14.46 -3.80 -5.94
C LEU A 99 -15.46 -3.22 -4.93
N LEU A 100 -14.96 -2.52 -3.92
CA LEU A 100 -15.81 -1.87 -2.92
C LEU A 100 -15.85 -0.35 -3.15
N ALA A 101 -17.03 0.23 -2.90
CA ALA A 101 -17.19 1.67 -2.88
C ALA A 101 -16.66 2.32 -1.59
N GLU A 102 -16.51 1.58 -0.50
CA GLU A 102 -16.01 2.10 0.77
C GLU A 102 -15.13 1.07 1.47
N LEU A 103 -14.32 1.54 2.42
CA LEU A 103 -13.47 0.68 3.23
C LEU A 103 -14.30 0.06 4.36
N PRO A 104 -14.33 -1.28 4.49
CA PRO A 104 -14.96 -1.92 5.65
C PRO A 104 -14.27 -1.50 6.94
N LEU A 105 -15.04 -0.91 7.86
CA LEU A 105 -14.57 -0.47 9.16
C LEU A 105 -14.31 -1.68 10.08
N PHE A 106 -13.20 -1.67 10.80
CA PHE A 106 -12.90 -2.74 11.76
C PHE A 106 -13.85 -2.70 12.96
N SER A 107 -14.26 -1.50 13.36
CA SER A 107 -15.20 -1.27 14.45
C SER A 107 -16.62 -1.79 14.18
N ALA A 108 -16.99 -1.99 12.92
CA ALA A 108 -18.29 -2.51 12.52
C ALA A 108 -18.40 -4.04 12.65
N PHE A 109 -17.27 -4.74 12.80
CA PHE A 109 -17.30 -6.18 13.08
C PHE A 109 -17.69 -6.40 14.54
N ALA A 110 -18.72 -7.24 14.74
CA ALA A 110 -19.03 -7.75 16.06
C ALA A 110 -17.77 -8.38 16.69
N SER A 111 -17.53 -8.12 17.98
CA SER A 111 -16.38 -8.67 18.71
C SER A 111 -16.23 -10.16 18.36
N PRO A 112 -15.13 -10.56 17.71
CA PRO A 112 -15.11 -11.87 17.08
C PRO A 112 -15.16 -12.97 18.13
N ALA A 113 -15.94 -14.00 17.84
CA ALA A 113 -15.99 -15.25 18.60
C ALA A 113 -14.72 -16.11 18.40
N GLY A 114 -13.52 -15.51 18.43
CA GLY A 114 -12.25 -16.23 18.43
C GLY A 114 -11.10 -15.57 17.64
N PRO A 115 -9.85 -16.05 17.84
CA PRO A 115 -8.61 -15.46 17.32
C PRO A 115 -8.38 -15.60 15.80
N THR A 116 -9.36 -16.09 15.03
CA THR A 116 -9.20 -16.44 13.60
C THR A 116 -10.12 -15.67 12.65
N ALA A 117 -10.91 -14.72 13.14
CA ALA A 117 -11.79 -13.94 12.27
C ALA A 117 -10.99 -12.95 11.43
N SER A 118 -10.88 -13.23 10.12
CA SER A 118 -10.38 -12.26 9.14
C SER A 118 -11.42 -11.16 8.91
N PRO A 119 -11.02 -9.88 8.85
CA PRO A 119 -11.95 -8.79 8.56
C PRO A 119 -12.57 -8.97 7.15
N THR A 120 -13.89 -9.02 7.06
CA THR A 120 -14.59 -9.19 5.78
C THR A 120 -14.29 -8.02 4.83
N GLY A 121 -14.11 -8.31 3.54
CA GLY A 121 -13.78 -7.32 2.51
C GLY A 121 -12.29 -6.96 2.43
N TRP A 122 -11.51 -7.24 3.47
CA TRP A 122 -10.05 -7.11 3.46
C TRP A 122 -9.40 -8.39 2.93
N GLN A 123 -8.66 -8.25 1.85
CA GLN A 123 -8.03 -9.36 1.13
C GLN A 123 -6.57 -9.52 1.55
N PRO A 124 -6.07 -10.76 1.69
CA PRO A 124 -4.66 -10.99 1.99
C PRO A 124 -3.77 -10.55 0.82
N TRP A 125 -2.74 -9.79 1.15
CA TRP A 125 -1.65 -9.44 0.25
C TRP A 125 -0.34 -10.06 0.73
N LYS A 126 0.26 -10.89 -0.12
CA LYS A 126 1.56 -11.52 0.11
C LYS A 126 2.62 -10.80 -0.72
N VAL A 127 3.73 -10.43 -0.09
CA VAL A 127 4.86 -9.77 -0.79
C VAL A 127 5.43 -10.68 -1.88
N ASN A 128 5.65 -11.96 -1.55
CA ASN A 128 5.88 -13.03 -2.50
C ASN A 128 5.58 -14.39 -1.84
N ARG A 129 5.63 -15.47 -2.61
CA ARG A 129 5.29 -16.83 -2.15
C ARG A 129 6.21 -17.40 -1.07
N ASN A 130 7.43 -16.89 -0.93
CA ASN A 130 8.45 -17.41 -0.01
C ASN A 130 8.47 -16.69 1.35
N LYS A 131 7.69 -15.61 1.51
CA LYS A 131 7.67 -14.84 2.75
C LYS A 131 6.69 -15.43 3.75
N THR A 132 7.12 -15.52 5.01
CA THR A 132 6.24 -15.83 6.13
C THR A 132 5.19 -14.71 6.26
N PRO A 133 3.89 -15.03 6.25
CA PRO A 133 2.85 -14.04 6.47
C PRO A 133 2.83 -13.53 7.91
N THR A 134 2.59 -12.23 8.08
CA THR A 134 2.20 -11.60 9.34
C THR A 134 0.82 -12.10 9.76
N ARG A 135 0.63 -12.36 11.06
CA ARG A 135 -0.66 -12.80 11.59
C ARG A 135 -1.54 -11.58 11.86
N TYR A 136 -2.75 -11.60 11.33
CA TYR A 136 -3.76 -10.58 11.55
C TYR A 136 -4.99 -11.19 12.21
N SER A 137 -5.51 -10.56 13.25
CA SER A 137 -6.75 -10.97 13.92
C SER A 137 -7.52 -9.76 14.43
N LEU A 138 -8.84 -9.82 14.40
CA LEU A 138 -9.67 -8.82 15.05
C LEU A 138 -9.66 -9.04 16.58
N THR A 139 -9.53 -7.97 17.35
CA THR A 139 -9.53 -8.00 18.82
C THR A 139 -10.16 -6.73 19.38
N GLU A 140 -10.52 -6.74 20.67
CA GLU A 140 -11.01 -5.55 21.36
C GLU A 140 -9.86 -4.86 22.12
N VAL A 141 -9.65 -3.57 21.85
CA VAL A 141 -8.72 -2.70 22.59
C VAL A 141 -9.45 -1.40 22.88
N ASP A 142 -9.41 -0.95 24.14
CA ASP A 142 -10.04 0.31 24.58
C ASP A 142 -11.53 0.39 24.16
N GLN A 143 -12.28 -0.70 24.35
CA GLN A 143 -13.71 -0.83 24.00
C GLN A 143 -14.03 -0.67 22.51
N ARG A 144 -13.05 -0.95 21.64
CA ARG A 144 -13.20 -0.90 20.18
C ARG A 144 -12.65 -2.16 19.52
N THR A 145 -13.38 -2.70 18.56
CA THR A 145 -12.85 -3.74 17.66
C THR A 145 -11.80 -3.12 16.74
N VAL A 146 -10.59 -3.67 16.76
CA VAL A 146 -9.43 -3.22 15.99
C VAL A 146 -8.74 -4.43 15.35
N LEU A 147 -7.93 -4.18 14.32
CA LEU A 147 -7.10 -5.22 13.72
C LEU A 147 -5.75 -5.29 14.44
N HIS A 148 -5.48 -6.40 15.11
CA HIS A 148 -4.18 -6.73 15.69
C HIS A 148 -3.28 -7.40 14.66
N ALA A 149 -2.00 -7.02 14.66
CA ALA A 149 -0.97 -7.54 13.78
C ALA A 149 0.24 -8.01 14.62
N GLU A 150 0.62 -9.28 14.43
CA GLU A 150 1.83 -9.87 15.00
C GLU A 150 2.79 -10.28 13.88
N ALA A 151 3.98 -9.69 13.88
CA ALA A 151 5.05 -10.03 12.95
C ALA A 151 6.27 -10.62 13.66
N ASP A 152 6.82 -11.70 13.11
CA ASP A 152 8.05 -12.36 13.57
C ASP A 152 8.85 -12.85 12.35
N GLY A 153 9.88 -12.09 11.97
CA GLY A 153 10.58 -12.28 10.69
C GLY A 153 9.66 -12.35 9.47
N SER A 154 8.50 -11.69 9.49
CA SER A 154 7.39 -11.89 8.54
C SER A 154 7.07 -10.62 7.74
N ALA A 155 6.40 -10.78 6.61
CA ALA A 155 5.92 -9.65 5.81
C ALA A 155 4.69 -10.05 4.98
N SER A 156 3.55 -9.47 5.32
CA SER A 156 2.33 -9.49 4.52
C SER A 156 1.42 -8.34 4.92
N GLY A 157 0.41 -8.05 4.12
CA GLY A 157 -0.58 -7.03 4.41
C GLY A 157 -2.00 -7.49 4.15
N LEU A 158 -2.93 -6.59 4.40
CA LEU A 158 -4.32 -6.69 3.98
C LEU A 158 -4.64 -5.49 3.11
N TYR A 159 -5.53 -5.65 2.13
CA TYR A 159 -5.94 -4.55 1.26
C TYR A 159 -7.39 -4.69 0.82
N VAL A 160 -7.98 -3.58 0.44
CA VAL A 160 -9.31 -3.49 -0.14
C VAL A 160 -9.16 -2.92 -1.55
N PRO A 161 -9.48 -3.70 -2.61
CA PRO A 161 -9.61 -3.15 -3.94
C PRO A 161 -10.86 -2.26 -4.01
N LEU A 162 -10.72 -1.07 -4.56
CA LEU A 162 -11.76 -0.05 -4.58
C LEU A 162 -12.25 0.21 -6.00
N GLU A 163 -13.49 0.66 -6.11
CA GLU A 163 -13.96 1.33 -7.32
C GLU A 163 -13.12 2.58 -7.56
N GLN A 164 -12.64 2.74 -8.79
CA GLN A 164 -11.74 3.83 -9.14
C GLN A 164 -12.32 5.19 -8.80
N ARG A 165 -11.56 6.01 -8.08
CA ARG A 165 -11.99 7.34 -7.62
C ARG A 165 -10.86 8.34 -7.58
N ASP A 166 -11.23 9.62 -7.54
CA ASP A 166 -10.25 10.69 -7.36
C ASP A 166 -9.63 10.65 -5.96
N PRO A 167 -8.36 11.07 -5.83
CA PRO A 167 -7.72 11.17 -4.54
C PRO A 167 -8.38 12.25 -3.67
N GLY A 168 -8.87 11.83 -2.51
CA GLY A 168 -9.46 12.66 -1.47
C GLY A 168 -8.64 12.68 -0.17
N MET A 169 -9.34 12.82 0.95
CA MET A 169 -8.73 12.79 2.30
C MET A 169 -8.70 11.36 2.83
N LEU A 170 -7.53 10.89 3.23
CA LEU A 170 -7.33 9.63 3.94
C LEU A 170 -7.23 9.87 5.43
N ARG A 171 -7.99 9.13 6.24
CA ARG A 171 -7.92 9.17 7.70
C ARG A 171 -7.75 7.78 8.27
N TRP A 172 -6.95 7.65 9.32
CA TRP A 172 -6.83 6.38 10.02
C TRP A 172 -6.39 6.55 11.48
N MET A 173 -6.49 5.44 12.21
CA MET A 173 -5.87 5.30 13.53
C MET A 173 -4.95 4.09 13.58
N TRP A 174 -3.88 4.19 14.34
CA TRP A 174 -3.04 3.05 14.65
C TRP A 174 -2.36 3.18 16.01
N LYS A 175 -1.77 2.09 16.48
CA LYS A 175 -0.97 2.01 17.70
C LYS A 175 0.06 0.92 17.51
N THR A 176 1.25 1.09 18.06
CA THR A 176 2.25 0.02 18.11
C THR A 176 2.85 -0.10 19.49
N ARG A 177 3.19 -1.32 19.89
CA ARG A 177 3.79 -1.60 21.20
C ARG A 177 5.19 -1.01 21.33
N ASP A 178 5.99 -1.13 20.27
CA ASP A 178 7.36 -0.63 20.22
C ASP A 178 7.77 -0.40 18.75
N VAL A 179 8.94 0.19 18.55
CA VAL A 179 9.55 0.37 17.22
C VAL A 179 10.54 -0.73 16.90
N ILE A 180 10.80 -0.90 15.60
CA ILE A 180 11.92 -1.69 15.12
C ILE A 180 13.18 -0.82 15.24
N ARG A 181 13.88 -0.90 16.37
CA ARG A 181 15.01 0.01 16.71
C ARG A 181 16.14 0.01 15.69
N VAL A 182 16.33 -1.13 15.02
CA VAL A 182 17.34 -1.27 13.97
C VAL A 182 16.85 -0.82 12.60
N ALA A 183 15.58 -0.46 12.42
CA ALA A 183 15.07 -0.03 11.12
C ALA A 183 15.68 1.31 10.67
N ASP A 184 15.92 1.39 9.36
CA ASP A 184 16.16 2.62 8.62
C ASP A 184 15.54 2.43 7.23
N ASN A 185 14.36 3.02 7.01
CA ASN A 185 13.54 2.80 5.81
C ASN A 185 14.18 3.32 4.52
N ALA A 186 15.32 4.03 4.59
CA ALA A 186 16.11 4.38 3.41
C ALA A 186 17.09 3.27 2.97
N VAL A 187 17.27 2.23 3.79
CA VAL A 187 18.27 1.17 3.58
C VAL A 187 17.58 -0.17 3.38
N SER A 188 17.78 -0.77 2.20
CA SER A 188 17.09 -2.01 1.78
C SER A 188 17.01 -3.10 2.85
N HIS A 189 18.13 -3.52 3.46
CA HIS A 189 18.13 -4.61 4.45
C HIS A 189 17.65 -4.19 5.86
N ARG A 190 17.17 -2.96 6.02
CA ARG A 190 16.65 -2.40 7.28
C ARG A 190 15.30 -1.71 7.07
N GLU A 191 14.65 -1.99 5.95
CA GLU A 191 13.39 -1.40 5.52
C GLU A 191 12.23 -2.20 6.11
N ASP A 192 12.04 -2.10 7.42
CA ASP A 192 10.87 -2.65 8.11
C ASP A 192 10.15 -1.53 8.87
N ALA A 193 8.83 -1.65 9.02
CA ALA A 193 8.06 -0.80 9.90
C ALA A 193 6.94 -1.59 10.60
N PRO A 194 6.69 -1.32 11.90
CA PRO A 194 5.61 -2.00 12.62
C PRO A 194 4.23 -1.63 12.06
N LEU A 195 4.11 -0.47 11.41
CA LEU A 195 2.86 0.10 10.92
C LEU A 195 3.06 0.73 9.54
N ARG A 196 2.24 0.31 8.58
CA ARG A 196 2.16 0.91 7.24
C ARG A 196 0.71 1.00 6.77
N ILE A 197 0.34 2.13 6.19
CA ILE A 197 -0.86 2.28 5.37
C ILE A 197 -0.39 2.59 3.95
N PHE A 198 -0.97 1.96 2.93
CA PHE A 198 -0.63 2.24 1.54
C PHE A 198 -1.86 2.52 0.69
N VAL A 199 -1.68 3.39 -0.30
CA VAL A 199 -2.68 3.72 -1.30
C VAL A 199 -2.08 3.45 -2.68
N ALA A 200 -2.77 2.62 -3.45
CA ALA A 200 -2.40 2.27 -4.81
C ALA A 200 -3.09 3.21 -5.81
N PHE A 201 -2.31 3.75 -6.74
CA PHE A 201 -2.78 4.67 -7.77
C PHE A 201 -2.61 4.08 -9.17
N ASP A 202 -3.56 4.40 -10.03
CA ASP A 202 -3.52 4.14 -11.46
C ASP A 202 -2.64 5.16 -12.18
N GLY A 203 -2.28 4.86 -13.43
CA GLY A 203 -1.52 5.76 -14.30
C GLY A 203 -1.02 5.08 -15.58
N ASP A 204 -0.55 5.91 -16.51
CA ASP A 204 -0.10 5.44 -17.82
C ASP A 204 1.27 4.75 -17.73
N ARG A 205 1.27 3.41 -17.75
CA ARG A 205 2.48 2.59 -17.70
C ARG A 205 3.44 2.83 -18.88
N SER A 206 2.94 3.29 -20.03
CA SER A 206 3.80 3.55 -21.20
C SER A 206 4.76 4.72 -20.97
N THR A 207 4.45 5.59 -20.01
CA THR A 207 5.30 6.72 -19.59
C THR A 207 6.47 6.29 -18.69
N LEU A 208 6.47 5.05 -18.20
CA LEU A 208 7.52 4.56 -17.32
C LEU A 208 8.82 4.27 -18.08
N SER A 209 9.94 4.26 -17.36
CA SER A 209 11.22 3.82 -17.92
C SER A 209 11.14 2.35 -18.39
N LEU A 210 11.94 1.96 -19.39
CA LEU A 210 11.98 0.58 -19.87
C LEU A 210 12.30 -0.43 -18.74
N LYS A 211 13.17 -0.03 -17.80
CA LYS A 211 13.49 -0.82 -16.60
C LYS A 211 12.24 -1.07 -15.76
N ASP A 212 11.44 -0.04 -15.51
CA ASP A 212 10.22 -0.17 -14.75
C ASP A 212 9.20 -1.02 -15.51
N GLN A 213 8.97 -0.76 -16.79
CA GLN A 213 8.05 -1.56 -17.61
C GLN A 213 8.38 -3.07 -17.54
N LEU A 214 9.66 -3.44 -17.69
CA LEU A 214 10.11 -4.82 -17.56
C LEU A 214 9.89 -5.38 -16.14
N MET A 215 10.13 -4.57 -15.10
CA MET A 215 9.85 -4.96 -13.71
C MET A 215 8.36 -5.24 -13.48
N TYR A 216 7.45 -4.47 -14.08
CA TYR A 216 6.01 -4.74 -14.01
C TYR A 216 5.65 -6.08 -14.67
N GLU A 217 6.17 -6.35 -15.86
CA GLU A 217 5.91 -7.60 -16.56
C GLU A 217 6.42 -8.81 -15.76
N MET A 218 7.64 -8.72 -15.22
CA MET A 218 8.20 -9.76 -14.36
C MET A 218 7.42 -9.93 -13.07
N ALA A 219 6.97 -8.84 -12.43
CA ALA A 219 6.12 -8.90 -11.26
C ALA A 219 4.79 -9.59 -11.57
N ARG A 220 4.15 -9.27 -12.71
CA ARG A 220 2.91 -9.92 -13.15
C ARG A 220 3.10 -11.42 -13.37
N ILE A 221 4.17 -11.83 -14.06
CA ILE A 221 4.45 -13.25 -14.33
C ILE A 221 4.72 -14.02 -13.04
N THR A 222 5.46 -13.43 -12.10
CA THR A 222 5.89 -14.12 -10.87
C THR A 222 4.86 -14.10 -9.76
N THR A 223 4.03 -13.05 -9.67
CA THR A 223 3.03 -12.88 -8.61
C THR A 223 1.60 -13.17 -9.08
N GLY A 224 1.37 -13.25 -10.38
CA GLY A 224 0.04 -13.37 -10.98
C GLY A 224 -0.82 -12.10 -10.85
N ARG A 225 -0.23 -10.97 -10.45
CA ARG A 225 -0.97 -9.74 -10.16
C ARG A 225 -0.39 -8.56 -10.92
N GLU A 226 -1.29 -7.68 -11.35
CA GLU A 226 -0.88 -6.39 -11.87
C GLU A 226 -0.46 -5.47 -10.73
N MET A 227 0.72 -4.86 -10.87
CA MET A 227 1.18 -3.84 -9.95
C MET A 227 0.48 -2.51 -10.25
N PRO A 228 0.15 -1.71 -9.23
CA PRO A 228 -0.38 -0.36 -9.44
C PRO A 228 0.67 0.53 -10.08
N TYR A 229 0.28 1.59 -10.80
CA TYR A 229 1.23 2.53 -11.39
C TYR A 229 2.12 3.17 -10.32
N ALA A 230 1.55 3.57 -9.19
CA ALA A 230 2.32 4.13 -8.08
C ALA A 230 1.68 3.74 -6.75
N THR A 231 2.49 3.68 -5.70
CA THR A 231 2.00 3.46 -4.34
C THR A 231 2.57 4.52 -3.41
N LEU A 232 1.68 5.23 -2.71
CA LEU A 232 2.04 6.08 -1.60
C LEU A 232 1.88 5.28 -0.30
N MET A 233 2.87 5.35 0.59
CA MET A 233 2.89 4.56 1.81
C MET A 233 3.20 5.45 3.02
N TYR A 234 2.34 5.43 4.02
CA TYR A 234 2.52 6.12 5.30
C TYR A 234 3.07 5.13 6.31
N ILE A 235 4.19 5.48 6.97
CA ILE A 235 4.91 4.54 7.84
C ILE A 235 5.20 5.12 9.23
N TRP A 236 5.27 4.24 10.22
CA TRP A 236 5.96 4.51 11.47
C TRP A 236 7.46 4.27 11.29
N GLY A 237 8.21 5.35 11.07
CA GLY A 237 9.62 5.29 10.70
C GLY A 237 10.54 4.95 11.88
N GLY A 238 11.63 4.22 11.60
CA GLY A 238 12.63 3.86 12.62
C GLY A 238 13.43 5.07 13.12
N LYS A 239 14.21 5.70 12.24
CA LYS A 239 15.21 6.75 12.61
C LYS A 239 15.01 8.11 11.96
N ARG A 240 14.21 8.14 10.91
CA ARG A 240 14.06 9.31 10.04
C ARG A 240 12.92 10.18 10.57
N PRO A 241 13.03 11.52 10.52
CA PRO A 241 12.06 12.40 11.15
C PRO A 241 10.69 12.35 10.45
N VAL A 242 9.63 12.61 11.21
CA VAL A 242 8.27 12.80 10.69
C VAL A 242 8.26 13.88 9.60
N GLY A 243 7.48 13.66 8.54
CA GLY A 243 7.37 14.52 7.37
C GLY A 243 8.38 14.20 6.26
N SER A 244 9.37 13.34 6.51
CA SER A 244 10.31 12.85 5.51
C SER A 244 9.60 12.08 4.41
N VAL A 245 10.05 12.29 3.17
CA VAL A 245 9.65 11.51 2.00
C VAL A 245 10.84 10.68 1.55
N LEU A 246 10.66 9.37 1.42
CA LEU A 246 11.70 8.42 1.07
C LEU A 246 11.30 7.64 -0.18
N ASN A 247 12.27 7.34 -1.02
CA ASN A 247 12.12 6.31 -2.05
C ASN A 247 12.18 4.94 -1.38
N ASN A 248 11.35 3.99 -1.81
CA ASN A 248 11.51 2.62 -1.38
C ASN A 248 12.79 2.03 -2.01
N PRO A 249 13.70 1.45 -1.22
CA PRO A 249 14.98 0.95 -1.74
C PRO A 249 14.84 -0.30 -2.64
N HIS A 250 13.65 -0.92 -2.69
CA HIS A 250 13.37 -2.10 -3.52
C HIS A 250 12.63 -1.76 -4.81
N THR A 251 12.02 -0.56 -4.92
CA THR A 251 11.31 -0.15 -6.13
C THR A 251 11.12 1.37 -6.21
N ASP A 252 11.29 1.91 -7.41
CA ASP A 252 11.07 3.32 -7.70
C ASP A 252 9.58 3.71 -7.72
N ARG A 253 8.66 2.74 -7.63
CA ARG A 253 7.20 2.96 -7.72
C ARG A 253 6.50 3.13 -6.38
N VAL A 254 7.22 2.91 -5.29
CA VAL A 254 6.72 3.16 -3.93
C VAL A 254 7.43 4.39 -3.37
N ARG A 255 6.64 5.31 -2.81
CA ARG A 255 7.13 6.43 -2.01
C ARG A 255 6.60 6.32 -0.59
N MET A 256 7.49 6.50 0.37
CA MET A 256 7.17 6.39 1.79
C MET A 256 7.18 7.77 2.44
N ILE A 257 6.13 8.09 3.20
CA ILE A 257 6.04 9.30 4.03
C ILE A 257 6.02 8.87 5.49
N ILE A 258 6.92 9.45 6.28
CA ILE A 258 6.98 9.18 7.71
C ILE A 258 5.98 10.05 8.44
N VAL A 259 5.04 9.42 9.12
CA VAL A 259 3.95 10.10 9.83
C VAL A 259 4.06 9.99 11.35
N ASP A 260 4.71 8.94 11.85
CA ASP A 260 5.18 8.80 13.22
C ASP A 260 6.63 8.27 13.20
N SER A 261 7.42 8.54 14.23
CA SER A 261 8.78 8.00 14.32
C SER A 261 9.28 7.86 15.75
N GLY A 262 10.16 6.88 15.96
CA GLY A 262 10.81 6.64 17.24
C GLY A 262 9.84 6.17 18.32
N THR A 263 10.32 6.16 19.56
CA THR A 263 9.62 5.54 20.70
C THR A 263 8.69 6.48 21.46
N ARG A 264 8.65 7.78 21.10
CA ARG A 264 7.97 8.80 21.90
C ARG A 264 6.48 8.50 22.14
N HIS A 265 5.83 7.94 21.13
CA HIS A 265 4.39 7.73 21.11
C HIS A 265 4.00 6.23 21.04
N THR A 266 4.93 5.33 21.33
CA THR A 266 4.59 3.91 21.38
C THR A 266 3.62 3.64 22.53
N ASN A 267 2.74 2.66 22.35
CA ASN A 267 1.61 2.35 23.24
C ASN A 267 0.51 3.43 23.30
N GLU A 268 0.58 4.47 22.47
CA GLU A 268 -0.46 5.49 22.33
C GLU A 268 -1.20 5.30 21.00
N TRP A 269 -2.52 5.52 21.00
CA TRP A 269 -3.26 5.66 19.76
C TRP A 269 -2.87 6.95 19.06
N ARG A 270 -2.58 6.85 17.76
CA ARG A 270 -2.29 7.98 16.90
C ARG A 270 -3.34 8.04 15.81
N CYS A 271 -3.83 9.25 15.57
CA CYS A 271 -4.81 9.56 14.55
C CYS A 271 -4.17 10.43 13.47
N HIS A 272 -4.49 10.15 12.20
CA HIS A 272 -3.92 10.82 11.05
C HIS A 272 -5.00 11.23 10.05
N GLU A 273 -4.80 12.36 9.39
CA GLU A 273 -5.59 12.86 8.27
C GLU A 273 -4.63 13.40 7.20
N ARG A 274 -4.74 12.95 5.95
CA ARG A 274 -3.82 13.30 4.87
C ARG A 274 -4.57 13.60 3.58
N ASP A 275 -4.16 14.67 2.91
CA ASP A 275 -4.55 14.97 1.53
C ASP A 275 -3.69 14.12 0.57
N LEU A 276 -4.31 13.11 -0.03
CA LEU A 276 -3.61 12.18 -0.92
C LEU A 276 -3.08 12.86 -2.19
N ARG A 277 -3.77 13.88 -2.70
CA ARG A 277 -3.32 14.61 -3.90
C ARG A 277 -2.11 15.45 -3.59
N ALA A 278 -2.12 16.18 -2.48
CA ALA A 278 -0.98 16.98 -2.04
C ALA A 278 0.24 16.10 -1.74
N ASP A 279 0.04 14.98 -1.04
CA ASP A 279 1.13 14.08 -0.69
C ASP A 279 1.70 13.36 -1.91
N TYR A 280 0.86 12.94 -2.85
CA TYR A 280 1.32 12.33 -4.09
C TYR A 280 2.20 13.31 -4.89
N ARG A 281 1.75 14.56 -5.06
CA ARG A 281 2.55 15.60 -5.73
C ARG A 281 3.88 15.83 -5.03
N LYS A 282 3.89 15.90 -3.70
CA LYS A 282 5.11 16.05 -2.91
C LYS A 282 6.07 14.86 -3.13
N ALA A 283 5.54 13.65 -3.24
CA ALA A 283 6.32 12.42 -3.30
C ALA A 283 6.81 12.05 -4.71
N PHE A 284 6.01 12.34 -5.73
CA PHE A 284 6.25 11.92 -7.11
C PHE A 284 6.49 13.08 -8.07
N GLY A 285 6.20 14.32 -7.69
CA GLY A 285 6.37 15.51 -8.54
C GLY A 285 5.36 15.63 -9.68
N ALA A 286 4.27 14.85 -9.64
CA ALA A 286 3.23 14.81 -10.67
C ALA A 286 1.84 14.70 -10.04
N ASP A 287 0.80 14.87 -10.84
CA ASP A 287 -0.57 14.61 -10.41
C ASP A 287 -0.84 13.09 -10.27
N PRO A 288 -1.60 12.68 -9.23
CA PRO A 288 -2.02 11.29 -9.10
C PRO A 288 -3.08 10.90 -10.13
N GLY A 289 -3.06 9.63 -10.53
CA GLY A 289 -4.21 8.99 -11.17
C GLY A 289 -5.30 8.61 -10.16
N LYS A 290 -6.23 7.75 -10.58
CA LYS A 290 -7.31 7.25 -9.72
C LYS A 290 -6.77 6.33 -8.64
N ILE A 291 -7.43 6.30 -7.48
CA ILE A 291 -7.15 5.30 -6.43
C ILE A 291 -7.70 3.95 -6.88
N LEU A 292 -6.88 2.90 -6.73
CA LEU A 292 -7.22 1.51 -7.05
C LEU A 292 -7.49 0.67 -5.79
N ALA A 293 -6.76 0.94 -4.71
CA ALA A 293 -6.86 0.19 -3.47
C ALA A 293 -6.27 0.97 -2.30
N VAL A 294 -6.72 0.62 -1.10
CA VAL A 294 -6.09 1.01 0.17
C VAL A 294 -5.74 -0.26 0.94
N GLY A 295 -4.60 -0.26 1.61
CA GLY A 295 -4.20 -1.40 2.42
C GLY A 295 -3.31 -1.02 3.59
N LEU A 296 -2.96 -2.04 4.37
CA LEU A 296 -2.08 -1.96 5.52
C LEU A 296 -1.07 -3.09 5.49
N MET A 297 0.06 -2.88 6.14
CA MET A 297 1.14 -3.87 6.20
C MET A 297 1.97 -3.67 7.45
N THR A 298 2.24 -4.77 8.15
CA THR A 298 3.28 -4.87 9.17
C THR A 298 4.33 -5.85 8.72
N ASP A 299 5.60 -5.45 8.76
CA ASP A 299 6.73 -6.28 8.34
C ASP A 299 7.94 -6.16 9.26
N THR A 300 8.68 -7.26 9.34
CA THR A 300 9.89 -7.44 10.14
C THR A 300 10.88 -8.39 9.47
N ASP A 301 10.73 -8.62 8.17
CA ASP A 301 11.42 -9.69 7.46
C ASP A 301 12.84 -9.30 7.04
N ASN A 302 13.13 -8.00 6.89
CA ASN A 302 14.45 -7.51 6.49
C ASN A 302 15.41 -7.52 7.69
N THR A 303 14.93 -7.10 8.85
CA THR A 303 15.68 -7.02 10.11
C THR A 303 15.56 -8.27 10.98
N LYS A 304 14.68 -9.22 10.62
CA LYS A 304 14.38 -10.44 11.39
C LYS A 304 13.91 -10.14 12.81
N SER A 305 13.25 -8.99 12.99
CA SER A 305 12.72 -8.56 14.28
C SER A 305 11.30 -9.08 14.52
N ARG A 306 10.74 -8.62 15.63
CA ARG A 306 9.32 -8.77 15.97
C ARG A 306 8.65 -7.42 16.08
N ALA A 307 7.36 -7.38 15.77
CA ALA A 307 6.53 -6.20 15.94
C ALA A 307 5.11 -6.62 16.34
N GLU A 308 4.50 -5.78 17.18
CA GLU A 308 3.11 -5.92 17.62
C GLU A 308 2.42 -4.57 17.41
N ALA A 309 1.31 -4.58 16.68
CA ALA A 309 0.66 -3.38 16.20
C ALA A 309 -0.86 -3.54 16.11
N TRP A 310 -1.56 -2.41 16.19
CA TRP A 310 -3.01 -2.33 16.09
C TRP A 310 -3.40 -1.27 15.07
N TYR A 311 -4.30 -1.62 14.17
CA TYR A 311 -4.93 -0.70 13.23
C TYR A 311 -6.38 -0.49 13.64
N GLY A 312 -6.75 0.77 13.82
CA GLY A 312 -8.15 1.17 13.92
C GLY A 312 -8.74 1.41 12.53
N ASP A 313 -9.93 1.99 12.50
CA ASP A 313 -10.64 2.28 11.26
C ASP A 313 -9.82 3.14 10.30
N ILE A 314 -9.99 2.88 9.01
CA ILE A 314 -9.40 3.61 7.90
C ILE A 314 -10.56 4.11 7.03
N ALA A 315 -10.58 5.41 6.77
CA ALA A 315 -11.61 6.08 5.99
C ALA A 315 -10.99 6.87 4.84
N LEU A 316 -11.68 6.88 3.71
CA LEU A 316 -11.32 7.62 2.51
C LEU A 316 -12.56 8.37 2.04
N ASP A 317 -12.46 9.70 1.94
CA ASP A 317 -13.52 10.57 1.41
C ASP A 317 -13.64 10.50 -0.13
#